data_AF-W6YGS9-F1
#
_entry.id   AF-W6YGS9-F1
#
_cell.length_a   1.000
_cell.length_b   1.000
_cell.length_c   1.000
_cell.angle_alpha   90.00
_cell.angle_beta   90.00
_cell.angle_gamma   90.00
#
_symmetry.space_group_name_H-M   'P 1'
#
loop_
_entity.id
_entity.type
_entity.pdbx_description
1 polymer ?
#
loop_
_entity_poly.entity_id
_entity_poly.type
_entity_poly.pdbx_seq_one_letter_code
_entity_poly.pdbx_strand_id
1 'polypeptide(L)' 'MSSEPDKSKITTTYKAAKAQGFPSFKDFLESYGLRVWEPDDVEEGKAILRAMGYNIS' A
#
# COMPACT_ATOMS: atom_id res chain seq x y z
N MET A 1 -24.72 -1.35 -0.24
CA MET A 1 -23.46 -0.86 -0.86
C MET A 1 -22.49 -0.62 0.27
N SER A 2 -21.53 -1.52 0.46
CA SER A 2 -20.52 -1.37 1.52
C SER A 2 -19.69 -0.15 1.22
N SER A 3 -19.69 0.84 2.10
CA SER A 3 -18.87 2.03 1.98
C SER A 3 -17.41 1.60 1.90
N GLU A 4 -16.82 1.65 0.71
CA GLU A 4 -15.38 1.46 0.56
C GLU A 4 -14.68 2.43 1.52
N PRO A 5 -13.69 1.97 2.31
CA PRO A 5 -13.01 2.85 3.24
C PRO A 5 -12.37 3.99 2.46
N ASP A 6 -12.69 5.21 2.86
CA ASP A 6 -12.16 6.41 2.25
C ASP A 6 -10.62 6.33 2.24
N LYS A 7 -10.03 6.23 1.04
CA LYS A 7 -8.60 5.96 0.85
C LYS A 7 -7.74 7.06 1.49
N SER A 8 -8.24 8.30 1.56
CA SER A 8 -7.52 9.43 2.15
C SER A 8 -7.38 9.31 3.68
N LYS A 9 -8.22 8.50 4.34
CA LYS A 9 -8.12 8.20 5.77
C LYS A 9 -7.14 7.06 6.09
N ILE A 10 -6.67 6.34 5.08
CA ILE A 10 -5.71 5.26 5.24
C ILE A 10 -4.30 5.84 5.10
N THR A 11 -3.59 5.88 6.23
CA THR A 11 -2.25 6.49 6.32
C THR A 11 -1.10 5.51 6.44
N THR A 12 -1.39 4.22 6.67
CA THR A 12 -0.36 3.19 6.82
C THR A 12 -0.37 2.21 5.66
N THR A 13 0.83 1.80 5.26
CA THR A 13 1.05 0.86 4.15
C THR A 13 0.33 -0.48 4.37
N TYR A 14 0.32 -1.00 5.60
CA TYR A 14 -0.40 -2.22 5.96
C TYR A 14 -1.91 -2.12 5.67
N LYS A 15 -2.55 -1.02 6.10
CA LYS A 15 -4.00 -0.85 5.89
C LYS A 15 -4.32 -0.66 4.41
N ALA A 16 -3.46 0.04 3.66
CA ALA A 16 -3.64 0.24 2.23
C ALA A 16 -3.46 -1.06 1.43
N ALA A 17 -2.43 -1.85 1.76
CA ALA A 17 -2.23 -3.18 1.18
C ALA A 17 -3.44 -4.10 1.46
N LYS A 18 -3.94 -4.09 2.70
CA LYS A 18 -5.15 -4.85 3.08
C LYS A 18 -6.41 -4.39 2.35
N ALA A 19 -6.56 -3.08 2.12
CA ALA A 19 -7.67 -2.54 1.34
C ALA A 19 -7.63 -2.97 -0.13
N GLN A 20 -6.45 -3.32 -0.65
CA GLN A 20 -6.27 -3.91 -1.98
C GLN A 20 -6.38 -5.44 -2.01
N GLY A 21 -6.62 -6.08 -0.86
CA GLY A 21 -6.76 -7.53 -0.76
C GLY A 21 -5.46 -8.28 -0.46
N PHE A 22 -4.36 -7.59 -0.18
CA PHE A 22 -3.11 -8.23 0.22
C PHE A 22 -3.07 -8.51 1.74
N PRO A 23 -2.49 -9.63 2.18
CA PRO A 23 -2.39 -9.94 3.61
C PRO A 23 -1.40 -9.01 4.35
N SER A 24 -0.37 -8.52 3.66
CA SER A 24 0.62 -7.59 4.21
C SER A 24 1.17 -6.64 3.15
N PHE A 25 1.91 -5.62 3.60
CA PHE A 25 2.63 -4.72 2.69
C PHE A 25 3.75 -5.45 1.92
N LYS A 26 4.35 -6.50 2.49
CA LYS A 26 5.35 -7.33 1.80
C LYS A 26 4.74 -8.02 0.59
N ASP A 27 3.57 -8.64 0.74
CA ASP A 27 2.89 -9.32 -0.37
C ASP A 27 2.47 -8.34 -1.46
N PHE A 28 2.07 -7.12 -1.07
CA PHE A 28 1.83 -6.03 -2.00
C PHE A 28 3.11 -5.68 -2.78
N LEU A 29 4.24 -5.43 -2.10
CA LEU A 29 5.51 -5.14 -2.76
C LEU A 29 5.93 -6.26 -3.72
N GLU A 30 5.87 -7.51 -3.26
CA GLU A 30 6.25 -8.68 -4.06
C GLU A 30 5.37 -8.83 -5.31
N SER A 31 4.10 -8.41 -5.27
CA SER A 31 3.22 -8.38 -6.45
C SER A 31 3.69 -7.39 -7.54
N TYR A 32 4.46 -6.36 -7.17
CA TYR A 32 5.11 -5.41 -8.08
C TYR A 32 6.58 -5.74 -8.36
N GLY A 33 7.08 -6.88 -7.86
CA GLY A 33 8.49 -7.27 -7.98
C GLY A 33 9.45 -6.52 -7.03
N LEU A 34 8.90 -5.80 -6.05
CA LEU A 34 9.62 -4.99 -5.07
C LEU A 34 9.97 -5.82 -3.82
N ARG A 35 11.08 -5.47 -3.15
CA ARG A 35 11.61 -6.18 -1.97
C ARG A 35 11.43 -5.34 -0.71
N VAL A 36 10.81 -5.92 0.31
CA VAL A 36 10.54 -5.21 1.58
C VAL A 36 11.80 -4.83 2.38
N TRP A 37 12.94 -5.48 2.13
CA TRP A 37 14.21 -5.18 2.79
C TRP A 37 15.05 -4.15 2.03
N GLU A 38 14.67 -3.78 0.81
CA GLU A 38 15.33 -2.76 0.01
C GLU A 38 14.62 -1.42 0.24
N PRO A 39 15.28 -0.41 0.84
CA PRO A 39 14.64 0.86 1.17
C PRO A 39 14.03 1.60 -0.04
N ASP A 40 14.70 1.52 -1.19
CA ASP A 40 14.24 2.18 -2.43
C ASP A 40 12.94 1.54 -2.93
N ASP A 41 12.88 0.20 -2.94
CA ASP A 41 11.67 -0.56 -3.29
C ASP A 41 10.51 -0.27 -2.32
N VAL A 42 10.80 -0.07 -1.03
CA VAL A 42 9.81 0.31 -0.03
C VAL A 42 9.22 1.69 -0.32
N GLU A 43 10.05 2.68 -0.68
CA GLU A 43 9.57 4.01 -1.05
C GLU A 43 8.80 3.98 -2.38
N GLU A 44 9.21 3.16 -3.33
CA GLU A 44 8.47 2.94 -4.58
C GLU A 44 7.07 2.36 -4.29
N GLY A 45 6.98 1.35 -3.43
CA GLY A 45 5.70 0.80 -3.01
C GLY A 45 4.80 1.83 -2.31
N LYS A 46 5.38 2.69 -1.46
CA LYS A 46 4.63 3.81 -0.86
C LYS A 46 4.15 4.80 -1.93
N ALA A 47 4.98 5.10 -2.93
CA ALA A 47 4.62 6.00 -4.02
C ALA A 47 3.46 5.44 -4.86
N ILE A 48 3.44 4.14 -5.15
CA ILE A 48 2.32 3.46 -5.83
C ILE A 48 1.03 3.62 -5.01
N LEU A 49 1.08 3.38 -3.70
CA LEU A 49 -0.08 3.58 -2.83
C LEU A 49 -0.55 5.04 -2.82
N ARG A 50 0.37 6.01 -2.77
CA ARG A 50 0.04 7.44 -2.88
C ARG A 50 -0.63 7.77 -4.22
N ALA A 51 -0.13 7.21 -5.33
CA ALA A 51 -0.73 7.38 -6.66
C ALA A 51 -2.13 6.78 -6.77
N MET A 52 -2.43 5.72 -6.00
CA MET A 52 -3.79 5.14 -5.90
C MET A 52 -4.76 5.96 -5.03
N GLY A 53 -4.29 7.05 -4.43
CA GLY A 53 -5.08 7.95 -3.58
C GLY A 53 -5.04 7.64 -2.09
N TYR A 54 -4.12 6.76 -1.64
CA TYR A 54 -3.88 6.55 -0.21
C TYR A 54 -2.99 7.65 0.37
N ASN A 55 -3.26 8.10 1.60
CA ASN A 55 -2.51 9.17 2.25
C ASN A 55 -1.33 8.62 3.08
N ILE A 56 -0.44 7.87 2.43
CA ILE A 56 0.67 7.19 3.11
C ILE A 56 1.72 8.21 3.58
N SER A 57 1.93 8.28 4.90
CA SER A 57 3.01 9.06 5.53
C SER A 57 4.35 8.35 5.38
#